data_AF-A0A1Y2GUL4-F1
#
_entry.id   AF-A0A1Y2GUL4-F1
#
_cell.length_a   1.000
_cell.length_b   1.000
_cell.length_c   1.000
_cell.angle_alpha   90.00
_cell.angle_beta   90.00
_cell.angle_gamma   90.00
#
_symmetry.space_group_name_H-M   'P 1'
#
loop_
_entity.id
_entity.type
_entity.pdbx_description
1 polymer ?
#
loop_
_entity_poly.entity_id
_entity_poly.type
_entity_poly.pdbx_seq_one_letter_code
_entity_poly.pdbx_strand_id
1 'polypeptide(L)'
;MQALIYNTNITVNENGEPRASINEGTSFTTLMNHFKELQHNLTSEEVYAWILGQSLFDPQPTPANMEEMHDLARESYESLGRRTRCSNWLSYVTKSSLEADLRRIEAEGGPLAQQEAIFVLLAGNKRQKASVAAVQSRNLRLATLIAQSGRGAQPLLRLENQMKIYQEADQGRGVSSSYMKAYALLSGALDINIAPKDEPQSFVTDGLDWRRAFGLYLWHSNTPGADLGQALSHYSASMSQRKSVARPTPWYQRNTDSEPEHFDFLFQLIALLTHPSKALEDVLHPLGMGPVCLDYRQSWLFYMVLCQSLHASQFRSELSHAQICQSFIFQLENLGLWEWAVFVALHLETASSRELVIRQILERHVDLPTLSCSPSSSISAPSKGMATLVPSVDTERWEFEGEKNSFLLKDLRIPEAWLWSARAVRAKYNGELYMEVFSLLKAGEYERGHKLILSSLAPVSILQGDLSTLNRVLGMINQNKVQGWANGGAIYQEYLKCCSDFEGRDGYLLMRGNKVSYANDLVPQKDTQILQSEVQALLKKLPLLLAHQSTDSPSLQVCVSEMASRCTTLLRDLKELVCILLSYP
;
A
#
# COMPACT_ATOMS: atom_id res chain seq x y z
N MET A 1 -3.27 -2.40 -7.06
CA MET A 1 -3.82 -1.72 -5.87
C MET A 1 -5.34 -1.80 -5.82
N GLN A 2 -6.09 -1.27 -6.79
CA GLN A 2 -7.56 -1.42 -6.83
C GLN A 2 -8.05 -2.88 -6.72
N ALA A 3 -7.44 -3.80 -7.48
CA ALA A 3 -7.74 -5.22 -7.39
C ALA A 3 -7.51 -5.83 -5.99
N LEU A 4 -6.56 -5.28 -5.22
CA LEU A 4 -6.34 -5.72 -3.84
C LEU A 4 -7.41 -5.16 -2.91
N ILE A 5 -7.84 -3.90 -3.08
CA ILE A 5 -8.91 -3.31 -2.26
C ILE A 5 -10.19 -4.14 -2.33
N TYR A 6 -10.61 -4.58 -3.52
CA TYR A 6 -11.78 -5.46 -3.68
C TYR A 6 -11.66 -6.80 -2.94
N ASN A 7 -10.42 -7.23 -2.67
CA ASN A 7 -10.07 -8.49 -2.06
C ASN A 7 -9.57 -8.33 -0.61
N THR A 8 -9.65 -7.11 -0.05
CA THR A 8 -9.28 -6.82 1.33
C THR A 8 -10.50 -6.42 2.14
N ASN A 9 -10.63 -6.98 3.33
CA ASN A 9 -11.60 -6.56 4.32
C ASN A 9 -10.94 -5.57 5.28
N ILE A 10 -11.62 -4.46 5.58
CA ILE A 10 -11.14 -3.44 6.50
C ILE A 10 -12.02 -3.46 7.74
N THR A 11 -11.46 -4.00 8.81
CA THR A 11 -12.12 -4.09 10.12
C THR A 11 -11.65 -2.96 11.02
N VAL A 12 -12.56 -2.42 11.84
CA VAL A 12 -12.24 -1.37 12.81
C VAL A 12 -12.24 -1.99 14.20
N ASN A 13 -11.15 -1.82 14.95
CA ASN A 13 -11.02 -2.32 16.33
C ASN A 13 -11.91 -1.51 17.30
N GLU A 14 -12.05 -1.98 18.55
CA GLU A 14 -12.81 -1.29 19.61
C GLU A 14 -12.35 0.16 19.86
N ASN A 15 -11.07 0.45 19.62
CA ASN A 15 -10.48 1.78 19.74
C ASN A 15 -10.74 2.69 18.52
N GLY A 16 -11.49 2.23 17.51
CA GLY A 16 -11.74 2.96 16.28
C GLY A 16 -10.61 2.87 15.25
N GLU A 17 -9.61 2.01 15.45
CA GLU A 17 -8.48 1.88 14.52
C GLU A 17 -8.77 0.92 13.36
N PRO A 18 -8.61 1.34 12.10
CA PRO A 18 -8.78 0.46 10.95
C PRO A 18 -7.57 -0.47 10.78
N ARG A 19 -7.86 -1.72 10.40
CA ARG A 19 -6.88 -2.74 10.01
C ARG A 19 -7.36 -3.42 8.74
N ALA A 20 -6.48 -3.55 7.76
CA ALA A 20 -6.76 -4.30 6.54
C ALA A 20 -6.29 -5.76 6.70
N SER A 21 -7.16 -6.70 6.34
CA SER A 21 -6.83 -8.11 6.17
C SER A 21 -7.24 -8.56 4.76
N ILE A 22 -6.41 -9.37 4.12
CA ILE A 22 -6.77 -9.93 2.82
C ILE A 22 -7.76 -11.07 3.04
N ASN A 23 -8.74 -11.22 2.15
CA ASN A 23 -9.69 -12.32 2.19
C ASN A 23 -8.97 -13.67 2.01
N GLU A 24 -9.30 -14.64 2.87
CA GLU A 24 -8.85 -16.02 2.72
C GLU A 24 -9.37 -16.58 1.37
N GLY A 25 -8.45 -17.05 0.52
CA GLY A 25 -8.78 -17.53 -0.83
C GLY A 25 -8.43 -16.57 -1.97
N THR A 26 -7.89 -15.38 -1.69
CA THR A 26 -7.28 -14.57 -2.75
C THR A 26 -6.00 -15.24 -3.23
N SER A 27 -6.02 -15.69 -4.48
CA SER A 27 -4.93 -16.45 -5.10
C SER A 27 -4.24 -15.61 -6.18
N PHE A 28 -3.10 -16.09 -6.69
CA PHE A 28 -2.44 -15.46 -7.83
C PHE A 28 -3.38 -15.41 -9.04
N THR A 29 -4.23 -16.43 -9.27
CA THR A 29 -5.25 -16.39 -10.32
C THR A 29 -6.24 -15.24 -10.15
N THR A 30 -6.72 -15.01 -8.93
CA THR A 30 -7.72 -13.97 -8.63
C THR A 30 -7.17 -12.60 -9.02
N LEU A 31 -5.94 -12.29 -8.60
CA LEU A 31 -5.30 -11.02 -8.93
C LEU A 31 -4.90 -10.93 -10.39
N MET A 32 -4.37 -12.00 -10.98
CA MET A 32 -3.96 -12.00 -12.38
C MET A 32 -5.15 -11.82 -13.34
N ASN A 33 -6.34 -12.28 -12.97
CA ASN A 33 -7.57 -12.01 -13.74
C ASN A 33 -7.89 -10.50 -13.80
N HIS A 34 -7.65 -9.76 -12.73
CA HIS A 34 -7.81 -8.29 -12.73
C HIS A 34 -6.69 -7.59 -13.50
N PHE A 35 -5.50 -8.17 -13.54
CA PHE A 35 -4.36 -7.63 -14.29
C PHE A 35 -4.40 -7.93 -15.79
N LYS A 36 -5.30 -8.81 -16.28
CA LYS A 36 -5.35 -9.22 -17.69
C LYS A 36 -5.39 -8.03 -18.66
N GLU A 37 -6.17 -7.01 -18.33
CA GLU A 37 -6.28 -5.80 -19.14
C GLU A 37 -5.01 -4.94 -19.10
N LEU A 38 -4.24 -5.02 -18.01
CA LEU A 38 -3.03 -4.24 -17.75
C LEU A 38 -1.73 -4.99 -18.08
N GLN A 39 -1.79 -6.20 -18.63
CA GLN A 39 -0.61 -7.03 -18.93
C GLN A 39 0.40 -6.33 -19.85
N HIS A 40 -0.07 -5.43 -20.71
CA HIS A 40 0.77 -4.64 -21.61
C HIS A 40 1.72 -3.67 -20.89
N ASN A 41 1.41 -3.31 -19.63
CA ASN A 41 2.25 -2.44 -18.79
C ASN A 41 3.28 -3.21 -17.96
N LEU A 42 3.20 -4.54 -17.95
CA LEU A 42 4.09 -5.39 -17.15
C LEU A 42 5.30 -5.83 -17.98
N THR A 43 6.45 -5.94 -17.33
CA THR A 43 7.61 -6.57 -17.95
C THR A 43 7.35 -8.06 -18.15
N SER A 44 7.98 -8.66 -19.16
CA SER A 44 7.86 -10.12 -19.39
C SER A 44 8.29 -10.93 -18.16
N GLU A 45 9.31 -10.46 -17.43
CA GLU A 45 9.82 -11.11 -16.22
C GLU A 45 8.82 -11.03 -15.05
N GLU A 46 8.11 -9.90 -14.90
CA GLU A 46 7.02 -9.78 -13.93
C GLU A 46 5.86 -10.73 -14.27
N VAL A 47 5.47 -10.82 -15.54
CA VAL A 47 4.44 -11.78 -15.99
C VAL A 47 4.86 -13.22 -15.67
N TYR A 48 6.13 -13.58 -15.92
CA TYR A 48 6.65 -14.90 -15.56
C TYR A 48 6.59 -15.16 -14.05
N ALA A 49 6.86 -14.15 -13.22
CA ALA A 49 6.76 -14.26 -11.77
C ALA A 49 5.32 -14.53 -11.29
N TRP A 50 4.34 -13.82 -11.84
CA TRP A 50 2.93 -14.03 -11.50
C TRP A 50 2.42 -15.41 -11.93
N ILE A 51 2.75 -15.86 -13.14
CA ILE A 51 2.38 -17.19 -13.62
C ILE A 51 3.11 -18.28 -12.79
N LEU A 52 4.35 -18.04 -12.38
CA LEU A 52 5.08 -18.95 -11.49
C LEU A 52 4.39 -19.06 -10.13
N GLY A 53 4.02 -17.92 -9.53
CA GLY A 53 3.25 -17.86 -8.29
C GLY A 53 1.98 -18.69 -8.36
N GLN A 54 1.18 -18.52 -9.44
CA GLN A 54 0.01 -19.35 -9.71
C GLN A 54 0.36 -20.85 -9.82
N SER A 55 1.43 -21.18 -10.53
CA SER A 55 1.82 -22.58 -10.77
C SER A 55 2.26 -23.30 -9.49
N LEU A 56 2.84 -22.56 -8.54
CA LEU A 56 3.43 -23.10 -7.33
C LEU A 56 2.47 -23.09 -6.15
N PHE A 57 1.81 -21.96 -5.87
CA PHE A 57 1.09 -21.73 -4.62
C PHE A 57 -0.43 -21.76 -4.72
N ASP A 58 -1.01 -21.56 -5.92
CA ASP A 58 -2.47 -21.59 -6.02
C ASP A 58 -3.01 -23.01 -5.80
N PRO A 59 -4.15 -23.13 -5.09
CA PRO A 59 -4.78 -24.41 -4.80
C PRO A 59 -5.11 -25.14 -6.11
N GLN A 60 -4.85 -26.46 -6.13
CA GLN A 60 -5.16 -27.30 -7.28
C GLN A 60 -6.68 -27.56 -7.35
N PRO A 61 -7.28 -27.62 -8.55
CA PRO A 61 -8.66 -28.10 -8.68
C PRO A 61 -8.71 -29.55 -8.18
N THR A 62 -9.48 -29.78 -7.12
CA THR A 62 -9.53 -31.06 -6.43
C THR A 62 -10.44 -32.04 -7.19
N PRO A 63 -10.06 -33.32 -7.35
CA PRO A 63 -10.99 -34.34 -7.82
C PRO A 63 -12.08 -34.58 -6.75
N ALA A 64 -13.31 -34.88 -7.18
CA ALA A 64 -14.49 -34.99 -6.30
C ALA A 64 -14.34 -35.99 -5.13
N ASN A 65 -13.39 -36.93 -5.20
CA ASN A 65 -13.19 -38.00 -4.22
C ASN A 65 -12.02 -37.72 -3.25
N MET A 66 -11.53 -36.48 -3.16
CA MET A 66 -10.30 -36.17 -2.42
C MET A 66 -10.45 -36.23 -0.88
N GLU A 67 -11.68 -36.10 -0.35
CA GLU A 67 -11.98 -36.32 1.07
C GLU A 67 -11.84 -37.80 1.47
N GLU A 68 -11.99 -38.72 0.50
CA GLU A 68 -11.84 -40.17 0.71
C GLU A 68 -10.38 -40.64 0.55
N MET A 69 -9.48 -39.77 0.09
CA MET A 69 -8.06 -40.10 -0.11
C MET A 69 -7.28 -39.97 1.19
N HIS A 70 -6.38 -40.94 1.46
CA HIS A 70 -5.38 -40.83 2.53
C HIS A 70 -4.49 -39.58 2.35
N ASP A 71 -4.08 -38.96 3.45
CA ASP A 71 -3.29 -37.72 3.46
C ASP A 71 -2.00 -37.81 2.61
N LEU A 72 -1.29 -38.94 2.69
CA LEU A 72 -0.10 -39.20 1.86
C LEU A 72 -0.38 -39.18 0.35
N ALA A 73 -1.57 -39.65 -0.06
CA ALA A 73 -1.99 -39.64 -1.45
C ALA A 73 -2.37 -38.22 -1.89
N ARG A 74 -2.95 -37.41 -0.98
CA ARG A 74 -3.26 -35.99 -1.22
C ARG A 74 -1.98 -35.17 -1.41
N GLU A 75 -0.99 -35.33 -0.53
CA GLU A 75 0.32 -34.68 -0.64
C GLU A 75 1.06 -35.10 -1.92
N SER A 76 0.99 -36.38 -2.28
CA SER A 76 1.57 -36.90 -3.52
C SER A 76 0.88 -36.33 -4.77
N TYR A 77 -0.43 -36.17 -4.74
CA TYR A 77 -1.19 -35.54 -5.82
C TYR A 77 -0.84 -34.07 -5.98
N GLU A 78 -0.77 -33.33 -4.87
CA GLU A 78 -0.39 -31.91 -4.89
C GLU A 78 1.04 -31.69 -5.38
N SER A 79 2.00 -32.47 -4.90
CA SER A 79 3.41 -32.39 -5.32
C SER A 79 3.56 -32.70 -6.82
N LEU A 80 2.88 -33.75 -7.32
CA LEU A 80 2.85 -34.07 -8.74
C LEU A 80 2.20 -32.95 -9.58
N GLY A 81 1.11 -32.37 -9.08
CA GLY A 81 0.43 -31.26 -9.70
C GLY A 81 1.34 -30.01 -9.80
N ARG A 82 1.99 -29.62 -8.70
CA ARG A 82 2.93 -28.49 -8.65
C ARG A 82 4.12 -28.72 -9.59
N ARG A 83 4.71 -29.92 -9.58
CA ARG A 83 5.77 -30.32 -10.51
C ARG A 83 5.34 -30.18 -11.96
N THR A 84 4.13 -30.64 -12.30
CA THR A 84 3.59 -30.56 -13.66
C THR A 84 3.34 -29.10 -14.10
N ARG A 85 2.76 -28.27 -13.23
CA ARG A 85 2.54 -26.83 -13.53
C ARG A 85 3.87 -26.08 -13.66
N CYS A 86 4.84 -26.33 -12.79
CA CYS A 86 6.19 -25.74 -12.87
C CYS A 86 6.90 -26.15 -14.17
N SER A 87 6.78 -27.42 -14.58
CA SER A 87 7.29 -27.92 -15.87
C SER A 87 6.67 -27.19 -17.07
N ASN A 88 5.35 -26.97 -17.04
CA ASN A 88 4.65 -26.21 -18.08
C ASN A 88 5.08 -24.74 -18.11
N TRP A 89 5.25 -24.12 -16.94
CA TRP A 89 5.77 -22.76 -16.81
C TRP A 89 7.20 -22.64 -17.37
N LEU A 90 8.12 -23.53 -17.00
CA LEU A 90 9.49 -23.53 -17.55
C LEU A 90 9.49 -23.67 -19.07
N SER A 91 8.62 -24.54 -19.59
CA SER A 91 8.44 -24.74 -21.04
C SER A 91 7.89 -23.50 -21.74
N TYR A 92 7.17 -22.63 -21.03
CA TYR A 92 6.65 -21.36 -21.52
C TYR A 92 7.73 -20.27 -21.50
N VAL A 93 8.43 -20.08 -20.36
CA VAL A 93 9.47 -19.06 -20.21
C VAL A 93 10.66 -19.27 -21.13
N THR A 94 11.04 -20.52 -21.38
CA THR A 94 12.20 -20.86 -22.23
C THR A 94 11.86 -20.90 -23.71
N LYS A 95 10.58 -20.75 -24.09
CA LYS A 95 10.11 -20.90 -25.47
C LYS A 95 10.79 -19.93 -26.44
N SER A 96 10.83 -18.64 -26.12
CA SER A 96 11.41 -17.61 -26.99
C SER A 96 12.91 -17.82 -27.20
N SER A 97 13.61 -18.18 -26.13
CA SER A 97 15.05 -18.45 -26.13
C SER A 97 15.38 -19.70 -26.95
N LEU A 98 14.59 -20.77 -26.77
CA LEU A 98 14.69 -21.98 -27.57
C LEU A 98 14.42 -21.74 -29.06
N GLU A 99 13.40 -20.95 -29.40
CA GLU A 99 13.09 -20.61 -30.79
C GLU A 99 14.22 -19.78 -31.44
N ALA A 100 14.87 -18.91 -30.68
CA ALA A 100 16.02 -18.14 -31.16
C ALA A 100 17.22 -19.07 -31.49
N ASP A 101 17.52 -20.02 -30.61
CA ASP A 101 18.62 -20.97 -30.84
C ASP A 101 18.32 -21.92 -32.00
N LEU A 102 17.08 -22.39 -32.15
CA LEU A 102 16.69 -23.20 -33.31
C LEU A 102 16.86 -22.45 -34.63
N ARG A 103 16.49 -21.16 -34.69
CA ARG A 103 16.70 -20.33 -35.90
C ARG A 103 18.18 -20.16 -36.24
N ARG A 104 19.05 -20.03 -35.23
CA ARG A 104 20.51 -19.96 -35.42
C ARG A 104 21.03 -21.27 -36.03
N ILE A 105 20.65 -22.39 -35.45
CA ILE A 105 21.05 -23.73 -35.90
C ILE A 105 20.53 -24.03 -37.32
N GLU A 106 19.29 -23.65 -37.63
CA GLU A 106 18.71 -23.76 -38.96
C GLU A 106 19.48 -22.94 -40.01
N ALA A 107 20.02 -21.78 -39.63
CA ALA A 107 20.81 -20.93 -40.52
C ALA A 107 22.22 -21.48 -40.78
N GLU A 108 22.85 -22.14 -39.79
CA GLU A 108 24.17 -22.77 -39.95
C GLU A 108 24.12 -23.97 -40.91
N GLY A 109 23.07 -24.79 -40.79
CA GLY A 109 22.85 -25.95 -41.65
C GLY A 109 23.83 -27.10 -41.44
N GLY A 110 23.51 -28.25 -42.04
CA GLY A 110 24.34 -29.45 -42.00
C GLY A 110 23.96 -30.49 -40.94
N PRO A 111 24.63 -31.66 -40.95
CA PRO A 111 24.25 -32.81 -40.11
C PRO A 111 24.56 -32.63 -38.61
N LEU A 112 25.61 -31.89 -38.26
CA LEU A 112 25.93 -31.58 -36.85
C LEU A 112 24.91 -30.60 -36.25
N ALA A 113 24.51 -29.59 -37.02
CA ALA A 113 23.44 -28.66 -36.66
C ALA A 113 22.11 -29.41 -36.41
N GLN A 114 21.77 -30.42 -37.22
CA GLN A 114 20.58 -31.25 -36.98
C GLN A 114 20.65 -32.02 -35.65
N GLN A 115 21.82 -32.51 -35.25
CA GLN A 115 22.00 -33.19 -33.97
C GLN A 115 21.90 -32.21 -32.79
N GLU A 116 22.43 -31.00 -32.95
CA GLU A 116 22.29 -29.93 -31.98
C GLU A 116 20.83 -29.47 -31.84
N ALA A 117 20.09 -29.36 -32.94
CA ALA A 117 18.66 -29.07 -32.92
C ALA A 117 17.87 -30.11 -32.11
N ILE A 118 18.23 -31.40 -32.21
CA ILE A 118 17.62 -32.46 -31.39
C ILE A 118 17.90 -32.22 -29.90
N PHE A 119 19.15 -31.90 -29.54
CA PHE A 119 19.52 -31.58 -28.17
C PHE A 119 18.74 -30.37 -27.64
N VAL A 120 18.68 -29.27 -28.39
CA VAL A 120 17.95 -28.05 -28.00
C VAL A 120 16.45 -28.32 -27.80
N LEU A 121 15.84 -29.14 -28.67
CA LEU A 121 14.44 -29.55 -28.51
C LEU A 121 14.19 -30.40 -27.27
N LEU A 122 15.12 -31.30 -26.92
CA LEU A 122 15.06 -32.06 -25.67
C LEU A 122 15.25 -31.14 -24.45
N ALA A 123 16.17 -30.17 -24.54
CA ALA A 123 16.44 -29.19 -23.51
C ALA A 123 15.29 -28.19 -23.26
N GLY A 124 14.24 -28.18 -24.10
CA GLY A 124 12.97 -27.46 -23.86
C GLY A 124 11.76 -28.37 -23.66
N ASN A 125 11.99 -29.64 -23.31
CA ASN A 125 10.96 -30.67 -23.11
C ASN A 125 10.03 -30.88 -24.31
N LYS A 126 10.48 -30.60 -25.55
CA LYS A 126 9.71 -30.81 -26.78
C LYS A 126 10.00 -32.18 -27.40
N ARG A 127 9.78 -33.24 -26.61
CA ARG A 127 10.12 -34.64 -26.97
C ARG A 127 9.54 -35.09 -28.32
N GLN A 128 8.29 -34.73 -28.61
CA GLN A 128 7.63 -35.07 -29.87
C GLN A 128 8.35 -34.45 -31.07
N LYS A 129 8.67 -33.15 -30.99
CA LYS A 129 9.41 -32.45 -32.05
C LYS A 129 10.84 -32.98 -32.17
N ALA A 130 11.51 -33.28 -31.06
CA ALA A 130 12.84 -33.88 -31.05
C ALA A 130 12.87 -35.26 -31.73
N SER A 131 11.84 -36.09 -31.48
CA SER A 131 11.72 -37.40 -32.13
C SER A 131 11.52 -37.26 -33.65
N VAL A 132 10.68 -36.32 -34.09
CA VAL A 132 10.48 -36.04 -35.53
C VAL A 132 11.78 -35.53 -36.17
N ALA A 133 12.50 -34.62 -35.53
CA ALA A 133 13.80 -34.12 -36.00
C ALA A 133 14.85 -35.26 -36.09
N ALA A 134 14.84 -36.21 -35.15
CA ALA A 134 15.68 -37.39 -35.19
C ALA A 134 15.33 -38.33 -36.36
N VAL A 135 14.05 -38.48 -36.69
CA VAL A 135 13.61 -39.24 -37.88
C VAL A 135 14.05 -38.53 -39.17
N GLN A 136 13.88 -37.22 -39.25
CA GLN A 136 14.27 -36.41 -40.42
C GLN A 136 15.77 -36.43 -40.67
N SER A 137 16.59 -36.43 -39.62
CA SER A 137 18.05 -36.60 -39.69
C SER A 137 18.51 -38.05 -39.90
N ARG A 138 17.60 -38.99 -40.14
CA ARG A 138 17.84 -40.44 -40.32
C ARG A 138 18.45 -41.15 -39.08
N ASN A 139 18.37 -40.53 -37.90
CA ASN A 139 18.81 -41.11 -36.64
C ASN A 139 17.68 -41.90 -35.95
N LEU A 140 17.24 -43.00 -36.59
CA LEU A 140 16.07 -43.78 -36.14
C LEU A 140 16.25 -44.38 -34.74
N ARG A 141 17.46 -44.83 -34.39
CA ARG A 141 17.76 -45.36 -33.04
C ARG A 141 17.54 -44.30 -31.97
N LEU A 142 18.08 -43.10 -32.18
CA LEU A 142 17.88 -41.97 -31.27
C LEU A 142 16.40 -41.58 -31.19
N ALA A 143 15.68 -41.58 -32.31
CA ALA A 143 14.24 -41.30 -32.32
C ALA A 143 13.45 -42.27 -31.43
N THR A 144 13.78 -43.57 -31.45
CA THR A 144 13.14 -44.57 -30.58
C THR A 144 13.50 -44.38 -29.10
N LEU A 145 14.74 -44.01 -28.79
CA LEU A 145 15.17 -43.71 -27.42
C LEU A 145 14.45 -42.47 -26.87
N ILE A 146 14.33 -41.41 -27.67
CA ILE A 146 13.56 -40.21 -27.31
C ILE A 146 12.10 -40.57 -27.03
N ALA A 147 11.48 -41.42 -27.85
CA ALA A 147 10.10 -41.86 -27.65
C ALA A 147 9.90 -42.66 -26.34
N GLN A 148 10.94 -43.34 -25.87
CA GLN A 148 10.94 -44.08 -24.60
C GLN A 148 11.27 -43.20 -23.39
N SER A 149 11.80 -41.99 -23.60
CA SER A 149 12.18 -41.07 -22.53
C SER A 149 10.97 -40.65 -21.69
N GLY A 150 11.05 -40.87 -20.37
CA GLY A 150 9.98 -40.59 -19.41
C GLY A 150 9.07 -41.76 -19.04
N ARG A 151 9.36 -42.98 -19.50
CA ARG A 151 8.63 -44.20 -19.09
C ARG A 151 9.57 -45.22 -18.42
N GLY A 152 9.55 -45.25 -17.09
CA GLY A 152 10.20 -46.28 -16.27
C GLY A 152 11.74 -46.22 -16.22
N ALA A 153 12.33 -46.89 -15.23
CA ALA A 153 13.76 -46.85 -14.93
C ALA A 153 14.63 -47.72 -15.87
N GLN A 154 14.05 -48.70 -16.55
CA GLN A 154 14.79 -49.71 -17.33
C GLN A 154 15.53 -49.15 -18.56
N PRO A 155 14.93 -48.29 -19.40
CA PRO A 155 15.66 -47.67 -20.52
C PRO A 155 16.79 -46.73 -20.05
N LEU A 156 16.58 -46.03 -18.93
CA LEU A 156 17.55 -45.09 -18.35
C LEU A 156 18.83 -45.82 -17.90
N LEU A 157 18.67 -46.95 -17.20
CA LEU A 157 19.80 -47.75 -16.70
C LEU A 157 20.68 -48.29 -17.84
N ARG A 158 20.06 -48.70 -18.96
CA ARG A 158 20.80 -49.16 -20.14
C ARG A 158 21.59 -48.03 -20.81
N LEU A 159 21.01 -46.82 -20.87
CA LEU A 159 21.70 -45.65 -21.39
C LEU A 159 22.83 -45.19 -20.47
N GLU A 160 22.64 -45.29 -19.15
CA GLU A 160 23.70 -44.99 -18.18
C GLU A 160 24.89 -45.94 -18.34
N ASN A 161 24.63 -47.25 -18.48
CA ASN A 161 25.69 -48.23 -18.75
C ASN A 161 26.39 -47.95 -20.09
N GLN A 162 25.65 -47.56 -21.11
CA GLN A 162 26.23 -47.16 -22.40
C GLN A 162 27.14 -45.92 -22.27
N MET A 163 26.76 -44.96 -21.43
CA MET A 163 27.58 -43.78 -21.15
C MET A 163 28.88 -44.15 -20.42
N LYS A 164 28.83 -45.07 -19.46
CA LYS A 164 30.04 -45.58 -18.78
C LYS A 164 31.00 -46.23 -19.77
N ILE A 165 30.49 -47.05 -20.69
CA ILE A 165 31.30 -47.67 -21.75
C ILE A 165 31.99 -46.59 -22.61
N TYR A 166 31.28 -45.52 -22.99
CA TYR A 166 31.88 -44.43 -23.78
C TYR A 166 32.99 -43.68 -23.02
N GLN A 167 32.88 -43.56 -21.70
CA GLN A 167 33.93 -42.95 -20.86
C GLN A 167 35.15 -43.85 -20.66
N GLU A 168 34.93 -45.16 -20.51
CA GLU A 168 35.98 -46.14 -20.29
C GLU A 168 36.78 -46.43 -21.55
N ALA A 169 36.10 -46.51 -22.70
CA ALA A 169 36.71 -46.97 -23.95
C ALA A 169 37.60 -45.94 -24.66
N ASP A 170 37.67 -44.68 -24.22
CA ASP A 170 38.35 -43.56 -24.91
C ASP A 170 37.90 -43.34 -26.38
N GLN A 171 36.86 -44.08 -26.82
CA GLN A 171 36.23 -44.04 -28.14
C GLN A 171 35.25 -42.86 -28.31
N GLY A 172 35.14 -41.99 -27.30
CA GLY A 172 34.36 -40.75 -27.37
C GLY A 172 34.83 -39.80 -28.49
N ARG A 173 36.07 -39.95 -28.97
CA ARG A 173 36.64 -39.15 -30.07
C ARG A 173 35.87 -39.25 -31.40
N GLY A 174 35.07 -40.30 -31.61
CA GLY A 174 34.27 -40.48 -32.84
C GLY A 174 32.80 -40.08 -32.72
N VAL A 175 32.32 -39.74 -31.51
CA VAL A 175 30.92 -39.39 -31.27
C VAL A 175 30.82 -37.87 -31.13
N SER A 176 29.86 -37.25 -31.82
CA SER A 176 29.68 -35.81 -31.71
C SER A 176 29.24 -35.40 -30.29
N SER A 177 29.71 -34.24 -29.84
CA SER A 177 29.36 -33.68 -28.53
C SER A 177 27.84 -33.55 -28.35
N SER A 178 27.11 -33.10 -29.39
CA SER A 178 25.64 -32.98 -29.38
C SER A 178 24.94 -34.32 -29.19
N TYR A 179 25.47 -35.39 -29.76
CA TYR A 179 24.93 -36.74 -29.60
C TYR A 179 25.20 -37.31 -28.21
N MET A 180 26.39 -37.06 -27.66
CA MET A 180 26.71 -37.42 -26.28
C MET A 180 25.87 -36.64 -25.26
N LYS A 181 25.64 -35.34 -25.49
CA LYS A 181 24.72 -34.51 -24.69
C LYS A 181 23.31 -35.06 -24.72
N ALA A 182 22.81 -35.49 -25.88
CA ALA A 182 21.50 -36.13 -25.99
C ALA A 182 21.42 -37.46 -25.22
N TYR A 183 22.46 -38.30 -25.28
CA TYR A 183 22.50 -39.56 -24.53
C TYR A 183 22.59 -39.34 -23.01
N ALA A 184 23.43 -38.42 -22.56
CA ALA A 184 23.55 -38.05 -21.15
C ALA A 184 22.24 -37.45 -20.60
N LEU A 185 21.54 -36.65 -21.41
CA LEU A 185 20.23 -36.13 -21.05
C LEU A 185 19.16 -37.24 -20.97
N LEU A 186 19.18 -38.19 -21.90
CA LEU A 186 18.26 -39.33 -21.89
C LEU A 186 18.57 -40.34 -20.79
N SER A 187 19.82 -40.45 -20.32
CA SER A 187 20.20 -41.30 -19.19
C SER A 187 19.96 -40.65 -17.83
N GLY A 188 19.60 -39.36 -17.80
CA GLY A 188 19.37 -38.60 -16.59
C GLY A 188 20.62 -38.25 -15.78
N ALA A 189 21.80 -38.43 -16.38
CA ALA A 189 23.09 -38.17 -15.77
C ALA A 189 23.66 -36.83 -16.28
N LEU A 190 23.20 -35.73 -15.68
CA LEU A 190 23.48 -34.36 -16.12
C LEU A 190 24.87 -33.86 -15.70
N ASP A 191 25.44 -34.44 -14.63
CA ASP A 191 26.73 -34.03 -14.06
C ASP A 191 27.94 -34.78 -14.66
N ILE A 192 27.70 -35.64 -15.65
CA ILE A 192 28.73 -36.42 -16.32
C ILE A 192 29.58 -35.53 -17.25
N ASN A 193 30.92 -35.65 -17.16
CA ASN A 193 31.82 -35.12 -18.18
C ASN A 193 31.64 -35.91 -19.48
N ILE A 194 31.27 -35.18 -20.53
CA ILE A 194 31.02 -35.66 -21.89
C ILE A 194 32.27 -35.53 -22.76
N ALA A 195 33.18 -34.61 -22.43
CA ALA A 195 34.41 -34.43 -23.17
C ALA A 195 35.33 -35.66 -23.00
N PRO A 196 36.09 -36.04 -24.05
CA PRO A 196 37.13 -37.06 -23.93
C PRO A 196 38.19 -36.61 -22.90
N LYS A 197 38.95 -37.57 -22.36
CA LYS A 197 39.85 -37.33 -21.22
C LYS A 197 40.94 -36.27 -21.47
N ASP A 198 41.31 -36.07 -22.73
CA ASP A 198 42.35 -35.13 -23.16
C ASP A 198 41.82 -33.72 -23.49
N GLU A 199 40.50 -33.52 -23.49
CA GLU A 199 39.84 -32.25 -23.80
C GLU A 199 39.34 -31.55 -22.53
N PRO A 200 39.14 -30.21 -22.56
CA PRO A 200 38.52 -29.51 -21.44
C PRO A 200 37.16 -30.12 -21.11
N GLN A 201 36.87 -30.27 -19.81
CA GLN A 201 35.62 -30.86 -19.35
C GLN A 201 34.43 -30.14 -19.95
N SER A 202 33.50 -30.89 -20.53
CA SER A 202 32.25 -30.37 -21.06
C SER A 202 31.06 -31.16 -20.52
N PHE A 203 29.99 -30.46 -20.18
CA PHE A 203 28.79 -31.00 -19.58
C PHE A 203 27.54 -30.64 -20.40
N VAL A 204 26.43 -31.29 -20.05
CA VAL A 204 25.12 -31.05 -20.70
C VAL A 204 24.64 -29.62 -20.48
N THR A 205 24.95 -29.04 -19.32
CA THR A 205 24.46 -27.72 -18.89
C THR A 205 25.25 -26.55 -19.45
N ASP A 206 26.37 -26.80 -20.13
CA ASP A 206 27.27 -25.76 -20.62
C ASP A 206 26.57 -24.86 -21.64
N GLY A 207 26.66 -23.55 -21.44
CA GLY A 207 26.07 -22.54 -22.33
C GLY A 207 24.55 -22.41 -22.24
N LEU A 208 23.89 -23.09 -21.32
CA LEU A 208 22.44 -22.96 -21.10
C LEU A 208 22.11 -21.91 -20.04
N ASP A 209 21.00 -21.20 -20.23
CA ASP A 209 20.43 -20.35 -19.19
C ASP A 209 20.08 -21.15 -17.93
N TRP A 210 20.15 -20.53 -16.76
CA TRP A 210 19.82 -21.18 -15.48
C TRP A 210 18.43 -21.83 -15.49
N ARG A 211 17.46 -21.21 -16.18
CA ARG A 211 16.07 -21.71 -16.33
C ARG A 211 16.03 -23.03 -17.10
N ARG A 212 16.81 -23.12 -18.18
CA ARG A 212 16.92 -24.32 -19.00
C ARG A 212 17.72 -25.38 -18.26
N ALA A 213 18.84 -25.02 -17.64
CA ALA A 213 19.63 -25.90 -16.81
C ALA A 213 18.78 -26.53 -15.70
N PHE A 214 18.05 -25.74 -14.92
CA PHE A 214 17.10 -26.23 -13.91
C PHE A 214 16.00 -27.10 -14.53
N GLY A 215 15.47 -26.73 -15.70
CA GLY A 215 14.53 -27.56 -16.45
C GLY A 215 15.07 -28.94 -16.79
N LEU A 216 16.35 -29.08 -17.14
CA LEU A 216 16.97 -30.40 -17.34
C LEU A 216 16.92 -31.25 -16.07
N TYR A 217 17.30 -30.68 -14.92
CA TYR A 217 17.20 -31.38 -13.64
C TYR A 217 15.75 -31.75 -13.32
N LEU A 218 14.78 -30.90 -13.62
CA LEU A 218 13.37 -31.21 -13.40
C LEU A 218 12.88 -32.35 -14.31
N TRP A 219 13.16 -32.31 -15.61
CA TRP A 219 12.56 -33.23 -16.59
C TRP A 219 13.29 -34.55 -16.75
N HIS A 220 14.60 -34.56 -16.50
CA HIS A 220 15.49 -35.67 -16.83
C HIS A 220 16.21 -36.26 -15.61
N SER A 221 16.05 -35.74 -14.40
CA SER A 221 16.67 -36.37 -13.22
C SER A 221 16.29 -37.84 -13.10
N ASN A 222 17.28 -38.69 -12.80
CA ASN A 222 17.18 -40.14 -12.81
C ASN A 222 16.25 -40.76 -11.75
N THR A 223 15.63 -39.96 -10.89
CA THR A 223 14.71 -40.40 -9.84
C THR A 223 13.26 -40.45 -10.36
N PRO A 224 12.69 -41.65 -10.62
CA PRO A 224 11.27 -41.76 -10.94
C PRO A 224 10.44 -41.28 -9.75
N GLY A 225 9.55 -40.32 -9.97
CA GLY A 225 8.77 -39.70 -8.89
C GLY A 225 9.51 -38.61 -8.10
N ALA A 226 10.65 -38.12 -8.60
CA ALA A 226 11.35 -36.99 -7.98
C ALA A 226 10.40 -35.82 -7.75
N ASP A 227 10.37 -35.30 -6.53
CA ASP A 227 9.67 -34.07 -6.22
C ASP A 227 10.45 -32.85 -6.76
N LEU A 228 9.77 -31.71 -6.88
CA LEU A 228 10.37 -30.43 -7.24
C LEU A 228 11.54 -30.07 -6.32
N GLY A 229 11.44 -30.38 -5.01
CA GLY A 229 12.50 -30.14 -4.04
C GLY A 229 13.78 -30.94 -4.29
N GLN A 230 13.68 -32.20 -4.72
CA GLN A 230 14.85 -33.02 -5.05
C GLN A 230 15.58 -32.47 -6.29
N ALA A 231 14.82 -32.07 -7.33
CA ALA A 231 15.39 -31.47 -8.53
C ALA A 231 16.14 -30.17 -8.21
N LEU A 232 15.59 -29.33 -7.32
CA LEU A 232 16.24 -28.10 -6.88
C LEU A 232 17.51 -28.37 -6.05
N SER A 233 17.47 -29.34 -5.13
CA SER A 233 18.64 -29.75 -4.34
C SER A 233 19.77 -30.29 -5.21
N HIS A 234 19.46 -31.07 -6.25
CA HIS A 234 20.47 -31.54 -7.20
C HIS A 234 21.07 -30.39 -8.01
N TYR A 235 20.22 -29.50 -8.53
CA TYR A 235 20.67 -28.31 -9.25
C TYR A 235 21.55 -27.39 -8.37
N SER A 236 21.17 -27.15 -7.12
CA SER A 236 21.92 -26.28 -6.20
C SER A 236 23.25 -26.91 -5.74
N ALA A 237 23.28 -28.23 -5.56
CA ALA A 237 24.52 -28.96 -5.31
C ALA A 237 25.48 -28.87 -6.51
N SER A 238 24.97 -29.09 -7.72
CA SER A 238 25.77 -28.99 -8.95
C SER A 238 26.25 -27.56 -9.23
N MET A 239 25.42 -26.55 -8.92
CA MET A 239 25.78 -25.14 -9.00
C MET A 239 26.89 -24.75 -8.01
N SER A 240 26.88 -25.31 -6.80
CA SER A 240 27.92 -25.06 -5.78
C SER A 240 29.25 -25.71 -6.15
N GLN A 241 29.20 -26.89 -6.78
CA GLN A 241 30.40 -27.66 -7.14
C GLN A 241 31.06 -27.16 -8.43
N ARG A 242 30.29 -26.63 -9.38
CA ARG A 242 30.77 -26.36 -10.75
C ARG A 242 30.40 -24.97 -11.21
N LYS A 243 31.38 -24.24 -11.76
CA LYS A 243 31.16 -22.92 -12.39
C LYS A 243 30.42 -22.99 -13.73
N SER A 244 30.39 -24.16 -14.38
CA SER A 244 29.75 -24.33 -15.69
C SER A 244 28.21 -24.31 -15.62
N VAL A 245 27.64 -24.63 -14.46
CA VAL A 245 26.19 -24.57 -14.27
C VAL A 245 25.79 -23.11 -14.11
N ALA A 246 24.95 -22.62 -15.03
CA ALA A 246 24.48 -21.25 -14.99
C ALA A 246 23.78 -20.95 -13.65
N ARG A 247 24.25 -19.91 -12.97
CA ARG A 247 23.68 -19.46 -11.69
C ARG A 247 22.37 -18.68 -11.94
N PRO A 248 21.41 -18.69 -11.00
CA PRO A 248 20.19 -17.90 -11.08
C PRO A 248 20.48 -16.40 -10.96
N THR A 249 20.89 -15.78 -12.05
CA THR A 249 21.17 -14.34 -12.13
C THR A 249 19.90 -13.57 -12.49
N PRO A 250 19.59 -12.46 -11.79
CA PRO A 250 18.53 -11.55 -12.17
C PRO A 250 18.70 -11.10 -13.63
N TRP A 251 17.58 -10.87 -14.31
CA TRP A 251 17.55 -10.63 -15.75
C TRP A 251 18.42 -9.44 -16.20
N TYR A 252 18.57 -8.41 -15.37
CA TYR A 252 19.36 -7.22 -15.66
C TYR A 252 20.87 -7.41 -15.44
N GLN A 253 21.28 -8.46 -14.73
CA GLN A 253 22.68 -8.85 -14.46
C GLN A 253 23.17 -10.01 -15.35
N ARG A 254 22.35 -10.52 -16.28
CA ARG A 254 22.74 -11.68 -17.12
C ARG A 254 23.96 -11.44 -18.01
N ASN A 255 24.20 -10.19 -18.39
CA ASN A 255 25.29 -9.81 -19.29
C ASN A 255 26.55 -9.35 -18.54
N THR A 256 26.54 -9.38 -17.20
CA THR A 256 27.69 -8.99 -16.40
C THR A 256 28.44 -10.22 -15.93
N ASP A 257 29.77 -10.23 -16.09
CA ASP A 257 30.65 -11.32 -15.63
C ASP A 257 30.80 -11.38 -14.11
N SER A 258 30.24 -10.40 -13.38
CA SER A 258 30.24 -10.35 -11.93
C SER A 258 29.30 -11.38 -11.32
N GLU A 259 29.70 -11.98 -10.18
CA GLU A 259 28.80 -12.85 -9.43
C GLU A 259 27.58 -12.03 -8.94
N PRO A 260 26.36 -12.58 -9.05
CA PRO A 260 25.16 -11.85 -8.65
C PRO A 260 25.16 -11.65 -7.13
N GLU A 261 24.91 -10.41 -6.69
CA GLU A 261 24.72 -10.10 -5.27
C GLU A 261 23.47 -10.80 -4.71
N HIS A 262 22.44 -10.95 -5.55
CA HIS A 262 21.15 -11.54 -5.20
C HIS A 262 20.73 -12.54 -6.28
N PHE A 263 20.10 -13.65 -5.88
CA PHE A 263 19.56 -14.60 -6.84
C PHE A 263 18.27 -14.08 -7.51
N ASP A 264 18.03 -14.52 -8.74
CA ASP A 264 16.79 -14.25 -9.50
C ASP A 264 15.55 -14.61 -8.66
N PHE A 265 14.59 -13.67 -8.55
CA PHE A 265 13.37 -13.84 -7.79
C PHE A 265 12.62 -15.13 -8.16
N LEU A 266 12.60 -15.54 -9.43
CA LEU A 266 11.91 -16.74 -9.87
C LEU A 266 12.51 -18.01 -9.24
N PHE A 267 13.84 -18.07 -9.15
CA PHE A 267 14.54 -19.16 -8.47
C PHE A 267 14.27 -19.12 -6.96
N GLN A 268 14.29 -17.92 -6.38
CA GLN A 268 14.00 -17.74 -4.97
C GLN A 268 12.58 -18.19 -4.60
N LEU A 269 11.60 -17.95 -5.48
CA LEU A 269 10.21 -18.36 -5.33
C LEU A 269 10.03 -19.88 -5.39
N ILE A 270 10.74 -20.57 -6.29
CA ILE A 270 10.77 -22.05 -6.33
C ILE A 270 11.41 -22.59 -5.03
N ALA A 271 12.51 -21.98 -4.59
CA ALA A 271 13.22 -22.39 -3.38
C ALA A 271 12.40 -22.17 -2.10
N LEU A 272 11.53 -21.15 -2.06
CA LEU A 272 10.63 -20.90 -0.93
C LEU A 272 9.69 -22.08 -0.70
N LEU A 273 9.17 -22.67 -1.77
CA LEU A 273 8.26 -23.82 -1.69
C LEU A 273 8.98 -25.10 -1.21
N THR A 274 10.23 -25.30 -1.63
CA THR A 274 10.95 -26.56 -1.40
C THR A 274 11.76 -26.57 -0.12
N HIS A 275 12.16 -25.40 0.38
CA HIS A 275 12.98 -25.26 1.58
C HIS A 275 12.27 -24.35 2.59
N PRO A 276 11.61 -24.92 3.62
CA PRO A 276 10.89 -24.14 4.63
C PRO A 276 11.83 -23.28 5.50
N SER A 277 13.14 -23.55 5.46
CA SER A 277 14.16 -22.75 6.17
C SER A 277 14.50 -21.44 5.47
N LYS A 278 14.08 -21.24 4.21
CA LYS A 278 14.43 -20.04 3.46
C LYS A 278 13.71 -18.83 4.02
N ALA A 279 14.47 -17.79 4.33
CA ALA A 279 13.94 -16.52 4.82
C ALA A 279 13.14 -15.85 3.71
N LEU A 280 11.94 -15.36 4.04
CA LEU A 280 11.13 -14.62 3.09
C LEU A 280 11.73 -13.24 2.79
N GLU A 281 12.48 -12.68 3.75
CA GLU A 281 13.20 -11.41 3.60
C GLU A 281 14.14 -11.44 2.39
N ASP A 282 14.87 -12.55 2.24
CA ASP A 282 15.83 -12.75 1.15
C ASP A 282 15.13 -12.94 -0.20
N VAL A 283 13.92 -13.52 -0.18
CA VAL A 283 13.11 -13.81 -1.37
C VAL A 283 12.43 -12.55 -1.90
N LEU A 284 11.98 -11.66 -1.02
CA LEU A 284 11.25 -10.45 -1.40
C LEU A 284 12.16 -9.22 -1.57
N HIS A 285 13.47 -9.41 -1.63
CA HIS A 285 14.41 -8.31 -1.82
C HIS A 285 14.23 -7.66 -3.22
N PRO A 286 14.12 -6.32 -3.34
CA PRO A 286 13.87 -5.65 -4.62
C PRO A 286 14.87 -5.98 -5.73
N LEU A 287 16.16 -6.15 -5.39
CA LEU A 287 17.20 -6.50 -6.35
C LEU A 287 17.03 -7.90 -6.96
N GLY A 288 16.30 -8.81 -6.31
CA GLY A 288 15.96 -10.10 -6.93
C GLY A 288 14.95 -9.95 -8.08
N MET A 289 14.12 -8.92 -8.01
CA MET A 289 12.97 -8.69 -8.92
C MET A 289 13.31 -7.71 -10.06
N GLY A 290 14.13 -6.69 -9.78
CA GLY A 290 14.48 -5.67 -10.76
C GLY A 290 15.76 -4.90 -10.43
N PRO A 291 16.22 -4.04 -11.36
CA PRO A 291 17.47 -3.30 -11.22
C PRO A 291 17.40 -2.17 -10.18
N VAL A 292 16.20 -1.77 -9.76
CA VAL A 292 15.98 -0.61 -8.87
C VAL A 292 15.82 -1.09 -7.43
N CYS A 293 16.78 -0.72 -6.57
CA CYS A 293 16.78 -1.09 -5.14
C CYS A 293 15.62 -0.49 -4.32
N LEU A 294 14.94 0.52 -4.86
CA LEU A 294 13.84 1.24 -4.22
C LEU A 294 12.45 0.84 -4.74
N ASP A 295 12.34 -0.12 -5.66
CA ASP A 295 11.04 -0.59 -6.14
C ASP A 295 10.50 -1.73 -5.26
N TYR A 296 9.73 -1.36 -4.24
CA TYR A 296 9.13 -2.32 -3.31
C TYR A 296 7.72 -2.75 -3.73
N ARG A 297 7.22 -2.27 -4.88
CA ARG A 297 5.88 -2.60 -5.37
C ARG A 297 5.69 -4.10 -5.51
N GLN A 298 6.58 -4.78 -6.23
CA GLN A 298 6.44 -6.22 -6.47
C GLN A 298 6.69 -7.02 -5.18
N SER A 299 7.67 -6.63 -4.37
CA SER A 299 7.93 -7.21 -3.04
C SER A 299 6.70 -7.18 -2.15
N TRP A 300 6.02 -6.03 -2.07
CA TRP A 300 4.82 -5.87 -1.27
C TRP A 300 3.63 -6.66 -1.84
N LEU A 301 3.41 -6.64 -3.15
CA LEU A 301 2.32 -7.41 -3.78
C LEU A 301 2.48 -8.92 -3.56
N PHE A 302 3.70 -9.46 -3.72
CA PHE A 302 3.96 -10.88 -3.49
C PHE A 302 3.91 -11.24 -2.01
N TYR A 303 4.35 -10.35 -1.10
CA TYR A 303 4.16 -10.52 0.33
C TYR A 303 2.69 -10.72 0.68
N MET A 304 1.83 -9.83 0.16
CA MET A 304 0.40 -9.85 0.42
C MET A 304 -0.23 -11.21 0.02
N VAL A 305 0.10 -11.73 -1.17
CA VAL A 305 -0.46 -13.03 -1.60
C VAL A 305 0.18 -14.21 -0.84
N LEU A 306 1.50 -14.25 -0.71
CA LEU A 306 2.20 -15.41 -0.15
C LEU A 306 1.95 -15.57 1.35
N CYS A 307 1.94 -14.46 2.10
CA CYS A 307 1.83 -14.50 3.56
C CYS A 307 0.43 -14.29 4.07
N GLN A 308 -0.25 -13.25 3.57
CA GLN A 308 -1.52 -12.83 4.15
C GLN A 308 -2.69 -13.68 3.64
N SER A 309 -2.65 -14.17 2.40
CA SER A 309 -3.76 -14.98 1.86
C SER A 309 -3.49 -16.48 1.76
N LEU A 310 -2.27 -16.89 1.37
CA LEU A 310 -1.92 -18.30 1.19
C LEU A 310 -1.17 -18.91 2.38
N HIS A 311 -0.70 -18.09 3.31
CA HIS A 311 0.08 -18.51 4.49
C HIS A 311 1.24 -19.47 4.17
N ALA A 312 1.86 -19.31 2.99
CA ALA A 312 2.87 -20.23 2.47
C ALA A 312 4.22 -20.12 3.21
N SER A 313 4.51 -18.95 3.77
CA SER A 313 5.73 -18.67 4.54
C SER A 313 5.50 -17.51 5.49
N GLN A 314 6.33 -17.41 6.52
CA GLN A 314 6.33 -16.29 7.46
C GLN A 314 7.70 -15.62 7.47
N PHE A 315 7.72 -14.32 7.77
CA PHE A 315 8.98 -13.63 8.07
C PHE A 315 9.58 -14.17 9.37
N ARG A 316 10.91 -14.16 9.46
CA ARG A 316 11.62 -14.43 10.71
C ARG A 316 11.53 -13.24 11.65
N SER A 317 11.40 -12.03 11.11
CA SER A 317 11.28 -10.79 11.89
C SER A 317 10.06 -9.96 11.46
N GLU A 318 9.27 -9.53 12.44
CA GLU A 318 8.18 -8.56 12.25
C GLU A 318 8.68 -7.22 11.68
N LEU A 319 9.94 -6.87 11.93
CA LEU A 319 10.56 -5.64 11.42
C LEU A 319 10.73 -5.66 9.90
N SER A 320 10.98 -6.82 9.31
CA SER A 320 11.19 -6.96 7.87
C SER A 320 9.90 -6.72 7.08
N HIS A 321 8.76 -7.13 7.63
CA HIS A 321 7.46 -6.76 7.08
C HIS A 321 7.27 -5.24 7.15
N ALA A 322 7.48 -4.64 8.33
CA ALA A 322 7.33 -3.20 8.49
C ALA A 322 8.24 -2.42 7.53
N GLN A 323 9.47 -2.89 7.28
CA GLN A 323 10.39 -2.28 6.31
C GLN A 323 9.83 -2.27 4.89
N ILE A 324 9.34 -3.40 4.37
CA ILE A 324 8.75 -3.47 3.01
C ILE A 324 7.56 -2.52 2.89
N CYS A 325 6.68 -2.49 3.90
CA CYS A 325 5.54 -1.58 3.94
C CYS A 325 5.98 -0.11 3.98
N GLN A 326 6.91 0.27 4.86
CA GLN A 326 7.43 1.64 4.96
C GLN A 326 8.13 2.10 3.68
N SER A 327 8.96 1.25 3.08
CA SER A 327 9.63 1.57 1.83
C SER A 327 8.66 1.75 0.67
N PHE A 328 7.60 0.92 0.61
CA PHE A 328 6.57 1.08 -0.43
C PHE A 328 5.65 2.30 -0.18
N ILE A 329 5.33 2.61 1.08
CA ILE A 329 4.64 3.85 1.47
C ILE A 329 5.43 5.06 0.98
N PHE A 330 6.73 5.09 1.26
CA PHE A 330 7.61 6.17 0.79
C PHE A 330 7.62 6.29 -0.73
N GLN A 331 7.67 5.16 -1.46
CA GLN A 331 7.60 5.15 -2.93
C GLN A 331 6.28 5.77 -3.43
N LEU A 332 5.14 5.44 -2.81
CA LEU A 332 3.83 5.97 -3.18
C LEU A 332 3.67 7.46 -2.85
N GLU A 333 4.19 7.91 -1.71
CA GLU A 333 4.20 9.34 -1.34
C GLU A 333 4.97 10.18 -2.37
N ASN A 334 6.15 9.71 -2.79
CA ASN A 334 6.97 10.40 -3.81
C ASN A 334 6.29 10.46 -5.18
N LEU A 335 5.42 9.50 -5.50
CA LEU A 335 4.62 9.49 -6.72
C LEU A 335 3.35 10.37 -6.63
N GLY A 336 3.06 10.96 -5.47
CA GLY A 336 1.85 11.75 -5.22
C GLY A 336 0.59 10.91 -4.98
N LEU A 337 0.73 9.58 -4.90
CA LEU A 337 -0.34 8.60 -4.68
C LEU A 337 -0.47 8.27 -3.18
N TRP A 338 -0.50 9.31 -2.35
CA TRP A 338 -0.46 9.16 -0.89
C TRP A 338 -1.70 8.46 -0.32
N GLU A 339 -2.86 8.54 -0.98
CA GLU A 339 -4.07 7.80 -0.57
C GLU A 339 -3.85 6.28 -0.60
N TRP A 340 -3.06 5.79 -1.56
CA TRP A 340 -2.66 4.39 -1.64
C TRP A 340 -1.58 4.06 -0.60
N ALA A 341 -0.74 5.02 -0.24
CA ALA A 341 0.22 4.86 0.85
C ALA A 341 -0.50 4.62 2.19
N VAL A 342 -1.61 5.31 2.43
CA VAL A 342 -2.47 5.05 3.60
C VAL A 342 -3.05 3.64 3.56
N PHE A 343 -3.52 3.16 2.40
CA PHE A 343 -3.98 1.78 2.26
C PHE A 343 -2.87 0.75 2.56
N VAL A 344 -1.63 1.00 2.12
CA VAL A 344 -0.49 0.13 2.47
C VAL A 344 -0.22 0.18 3.98
N ALA A 345 -0.30 1.35 4.60
CA ALA A 345 -0.10 1.51 6.04
C ALA A 345 -1.10 0.71 6.88
N LEU A 346 -2.33 0.49 6.40
CA LEU A 346 -3.33 -0.34 7.08
C LEU A 346 -2.91 -1.81 7.26
N HIS A 347 -1.92 -2.27 6.51
CA HIS A 347 -1.41 -3.64 6.56
C HIS A 347 -0.29 -3.85 7.58
N LEU A 348 0.21 -2.78 8.23
CA LEU A 348 1.19 -2.94 9.32
C LEU A 348 0.55 -3.74 10.48
N GLU A 349 1.31 -4.67 11.06
CA GLU A 349 0.83 -5.58 12.12
C GLU A 349 0.46 -4.83 13.40
N THR A 350 1.32 -3.91 13.84
CA THR A 350 1.17 -3.19 15.10
C THR A 350 0.20 -2.01 14.98
N ALA A 351 -0.78 -1.95 15.88
CA ALA A 351 -1.75 -0.86 16.02
C ALA A 351 -1.11 0.53 16.14
N SER A 352 -0.19 0.70 17.09
CA SER A 352 0.48 1.98 17.32
C SER A 352 1.30 2.44 16.11
N SER A 353 1.92 1.52 15.38
CA SER A 353 2.66 1.83 14.15
C SER A 353 1.72 2.23 13.01
N ARG A 354 0.56 1.56 12.85
CA ARG A 354 -0.46 1.96 11.88
C ARG A 354 -0.92 3.39 12.13
N GLU A 355 -1.37 3.67 13.35
CA GLU A 355 -1.87 4.99 13.73
C GLU A 355 -0.83 6.08 13.47
N LEU A 356 0.40 5.88 13.94
CA LEU A 356 1.49 6.85 13.79
C LEU A 356 1.77 7.15 12.33
N VAL A 357 1.91 6.12 11.50
CA VAL A 357 2.28 6.27 10.08
C VAL A 357 1.13 6.90 9.30
N ILE A 358 -0.11 6.46 9.53
CA ILE A 358 -1.29 7.05 8.88
C ILE A 358 -1.41 8.54 9.25
N ARG A 359 -1.24 8.90 10.52
CA ARG A 359 -1.26 10.30 10.95
C ARG A 359 -0.16 11.12 10.29
N GLN A 360 1.06 10.60 10.20
CA GLN A 360 2.17 11.29 9.53
C GLN A 360 1.92 11.49 8.03
N ILE A 361 1.33 10.52 7.33
CA ILE A 361 0.94 10.66 5.92
C ILE A 361 -0.13 11.76 5.79
N LEU A 362 -1.16 11.73 6.64
CA LEU A 362 -2.25 12.70 6.62
C LEU A 362 -1.75 14.13 6.95
N GLU A 363 -0.91 14.30 7.97
CA GLU A 363 -0.37 15.61 8.35
C GLU A 363 0.44 16.29 7.23
N ARG A 364 1.08 15.49 6.37
CA ARG A 364 1.88 15.98 5.24
C ARG A 364 1.04 16.35 4.01
N HIS A 365 -0.03 15.60 3.74
CA HIS A 365 -0.73 15.64 2.47
C HIS A 365 -2.17 16.15 2.53
N VAL A 366 -2.76 16.32 3.72
CA VAL A 366 -4.15 16.79 3.84
C VAL A 366 -4.24 18.28 3.60
N ASP A 367 -5.12 18.65 2.67
CA ASP A 367 -5.46 20.04 2.39
C ASP A 367 -6.46 20.60 3.40
N LEU A 368 -6.38 21.92 3.62
CA LEU A 368 -7.39 22.65 4.38
C LEU A 368 -8.66 22.79 3.54
N PRO A 369 -9.84 22.56 4.14
CA PRO A 369 -11.08 22.75 3.42
C PRO A 369 -11.23 24.25 3.11
N THR A 370 -11.40 24.57 1.83
CA THR A 370 -11.60 25.94 1.38
C THR A 370 -13.07 26.31 1.47
N LEU A 371 -13.35 27.56 1.84
CA LEU A 371 -14.71 28.12 1.74
C LEU A 371 -14.96 28.46 0.27
N SER A 372 -15.55 27.53 -0.49
CA SER A 372 -16.05 27.84 -1.84
C SER A 372 -17.33 28.66 -1.71
N CYS A 373 -17.25 29.96 -1.97
CA CYS A 373 -18.42 30.73 -2.31
C CYS A 373 -18.77 30.37 -3.76
N SER A 374 -19.83 29.57 -3.97
CA SER A 374 -20.27 29.28 -5.34
C SER A 374 -20.55 30.60 -6.07
N PRO A 375 -20.03 30.83 -7.29
CA PRO A 375 -20.42 31.99 -8.05
C PRO A 375 -21.86 31.77 -8.51
N SER A 376 -22.82 32.23 -7.72
CA SER A 376 -24.18 32.37 -8.21
C SER A 376 -24.13 33.36 -9.38
N SER A 377 -24.61 32.86 -10.51
CA SER A 377 -24.72 33.57 -11.78
C SER A 377 -25.31 34.97 -11.60
N SER A 378 -24.65 35.93 -12.26
CA SER A 378 -25.05 37.32 -12.46
C SER A 378 -25.14 38.19 -11.20
N ILE A 379 -24.26 39.19 -11.11
CA ILE A 379 -24.66 40.61 -11.07
C ILE A 379 -23.39 41.47 -11.29
N SER A 380 -23.60 42.47 -12.13
CA SER A 380 -22.71 43.56 -12.52
C SER A 380 -21.93 44.21 -11.38
N ALA A 381 -20.72 44.65 -11.72
CA ALA A 381 -19.81 45.42 -10.87
C ALA A 381 -20.48 46.53 -10.04
N PRO A 382 -20.00 46.73 -8.80
CA PRO A 382 -20.01 48.06 -8.21
C PRO A 382 -18.62 48.53 -7.76
N SER A 383 -18.52 49.85 -7.75
CA SER A 383 -17.39 50.72 -7.46
C SER A 383 -16.78 50.56 -6.07
N LYS A 384 -15.47 50.85 -6.03
CA LYS A 384 -14.64 51.26 -4.88
C LYS A 384 -15.40 51.52 -3.57
N GLY A 385 -15.25 50.57 -2.64
CA GLY A 385 -15.62 50.69 -1.23
C GLY A 385 -15.28 49.37 -0.56
N MET A 386 -14.36 49.38 0.40
CA MET A 386 -13.92 48.22 1.15
C MET A 386 -15.11 47.67 1.95
N ALA A 387 -15.75 46.62 1.43
CA ALA A 387 -16.87 45.95 2.06
C ALA A 387 -16.40 44.56 2.53
N THR A 388 -16.28 44.42 3.84
CA THR A 388 -16.11 43.16 4.57
C THR A 388 -17.37 42.32 4.31
N LEU A 389 -17.30 41.43 3.33
CA LEU A 389 -18.35 40.45 3.06
C LEU A 389 -18.16 39.27 4.03
N VAL A 390 -18.82 39.36 5.18
CA VAL A 390 -19.06 38.19 6.05
C VAL A 390 -20.19 37.39 5.41
N PRO A 391 -19.99 36.11 5.04
CA PRO A 391 -21.06 35.29 4.49
C PRO A 391 -22.17 35.11 5.53
N SER A 392 -23.41 35.33 5.11
CA SER A 392 -24.60 35.12 5.93
C SER A 392 -24.77 33.63 6.27
N VAL A 393 -25.08 33.44 7.55
CA VAL A 393 -25.58 32.23 8.20
C VAL A 393 -26.70 31.63 7.36
N ASP A 394 -26.41 30.52 6.68
CA ASP A 394 -27.24 29.31 6.60
C ASP A 394 -26.60 28.32 5.61
N THR A 395 -26.21 27.15 6.13
CA THR A 395 -25.61 26.03 5.39
C THR A 395 -24.26 26.25 4.72
N GLU A 396 -23.22 26.59 5.50
CA GLU A 396 -21.86 26.16 5.15
C GLU A 396 -21.77 24.63 5.32
N ARG A 397 -22.29 23.88 4.35
CA ARG A 397 -21.80 22.52 4.11
C ARG A 397 -20.36 22.72 3.65
N TRP A 398 -19.41 22.46 4.54
CA TRP A 398 -18.03 22.25 4.13
C TRP A 398 -18.07 21.13 3.10
N GLU A 399 -17.94 21.47 1.82
CA GLU A 399 -17.85 20.50 0.74
C GLU A 399 -16.54 19.75 0.97
N PHE A 400 -16.64 18.54 1.54
CA PHE A 400 -15.51 17.61 1.71
C PHE A 400 -15.03 17.05 0.35
N GLU A 401 -15.35 17.75 -0.75
CA GLU A 401 -15.29 17.30 -2.14
C GLU A 401 -13.84 17.11 -2.61
N GLY A 402 -13.27 16.00 -2.18
CA GLY A 402 -12.16 15.36 -2.86
C GLY A 402 -12.48 13.89 -2.95
N GLU A 403 -12.36 13.31 -4.14
CA GLU A 403 -12.45 11.85 -4.35
C GLU A 403 -11.59 11.11 -3.33
N LYS A 404 -10.41 11.66 -3.01
CA LYS A 404 -9.49 11.18 -1.97
C LYS A 404 -10.11 11.14 -0.57
N ASN A 405 -10.81 12.18 -0.11
CA ASN A 405 -11.45 12.18 1.21
C ASN A 405 -12.56 11.11 1.29
N SER A 406 -13.33 10.97 0.21
CA SER A 406 -14.37 9.93 0.15
C SER A 406 -13.77 8.52 0.21
N PHE A 407 -12.65 8.30 -0.48
CA PHE A 407 -11.89 7.06 -0.44
C PHE A 407 -11.35 6.76 0.97
N LEU A 408 -10.77 7.75 1.66
CA LEU A 408 -10.27 7.58 3.03
C LEU A 408 -11.37 7.22 4.04
N LEU A 409 -12.52 7.89 3.97
CA LEU A 409 -13.60 7.72 4.95
C LEU A 409 -14.50 6.51 4.65
N LYS A 410 -14.90 6.34 3.39
CA LYS A 410 -15.86 5.28 2.99
C LYS A 410 -15.16 3.96 2.73
N ASP A 411 -14.09 3.97 1.94
CA ASP A 411 -13.42 2.74 1.52
C ASP A 411 -12.41 2.29 2.57
N LEU A 412 -11.54 3.19 3.04
CA LEU A 412 -10.50 2.86 4.02
C LEU A 412 -10.94 2.91 5.49
N ARG A 413 -12.16 3.39 5.78
CA ARG A 413 -12.74 3.47 7.13
C ARG A 413 -11.87 4.21 8.14
N ILE A 414 -11.16 5.24 7.69
CA ILE A 414 -10.29 6.04 8.57
C ILE A 414 -11.15 6.92 9.49
N PRO A 415 -10.83 7.03 10.77
CA PRO A 415 -11.54 7.92 11.69
C PRO A 415 -11.49 9.37 11.22
N GLU A 416 -12.65 10.03 11.16
CA GLU A 416 -12.74 11.46 10.85
C GLU A 416 -11.90 12.29 11.82
N ALA A 417 -11.78 11.86 13.07
CA ALA A 417 -10.96 12.52 14.09
C ALA A 417 -9.49 12.67 13.65
N TRP A 418 -8.91 11.66 12.99
CA TRP A 418 -7.52 11.69 12.54
C TRP A 418 -7.32 12.63 11.35
N LEU A 419 -8.32 12.72 10.48
CA LEU A 419 -8.30 13.66 9.36
C LEU A 419 -8.37 15.11 9.88
N TRP A 420 -9.23 15.37 10.85
CA TRP A 420 -9.35 16.68 11.48
C TRP A 420 -8.14 17.07 12.32
N SER A 421 -7.50 16.11 13.02
CA SER A 421 -6.26 16.39 13.74
C SER A 421 -5.13 16.79 12.77
N ALA A 422 -5.02 16.11 11.62
CA ALA A 422 -4.05 16.47 10.59
C ALA A 422 -4.30 17.88 10.01
N ARG A 423 -5.56 18.23 9.75
CA ARG A 423 -5.95 19.59 9.30
C ARG A 423 -5.59 20.66 10.32
N ALA A 424 -5.76 20.39 11.62
CA ALA A 424 -5.37 21.32 12.66
C ALA A 424 -3.87 21.64 12.61
N VAL A 425 -3.01 20.63 12.44
CA VAL A 425 -1.56 20.80 12.31
C VAL A 425 -1.22 21.64 11.08
N ARG A 426 -1.90 21.40 9.94
CA ARG A 426 -1.71 22.18 8.72
C ARG A 426 -2.16 23.63 8.86
N ALA A 427 -3.31 23.88 9.49
CA ALA A 427 -3.83 25.23 9.75
C ALA A 427 -2.88 26.03 10.65
N LYS A 428 -2.32 25.37 11.67
CA LYS A 428 -1.29 25.95 12.53
C LYS A 428 -0.06 26.37 11.73
N TYR A 429 0.40 25.54 10.79
CA TYR A 429 1.53 25.87 9.91
C TYR A 429 1.23 27.07 9.00
N ASN A 430 0.01 27.16 8.46
CA ASN A 430 -0.42 28.28 7.62
C ASN A 430 -0.71 29.58 8.41
N GLY A 431 -0.79 29.51 9.75
CA GLY A 431 -1.16 30.64 10.61
C GLY A 431 -2.66 30.93 10.64
N GLU A 432 -3.50 30.01 10.19
CA GLU A 432 -4.96 30.16 10.15
C GLU A 432 -5.60 29.73 11.48
N LEU A 433 -5.59 30.63 12.48
CA LEU A 433 -6.06 30.36 13.85
C LEU A 433 -7.51 29.84 13.91
N TYR A 434 -8.40 30.39 13.10
CA TYR A 434 -9.80 29.96 13.07
C TYR A 434 -9.93 28.50 12.65
N MET A 435 -9.26 28.13 11.57
CA MET A 435 -9.27 26.78 11.01
C MET A 435 -8.57 25.77 11.91
N GLU A 436 -7.51 26.18 12.62
CA GLU A 436 -6.85 25.37 13.63
C GLU A 436 -7.81 25.00 14.74
N VAL A 437 -8.47 25.99 15.36
CA VAL A 437 -9.42 25.76 16.44
C VAL A 437 -10.62 24.95 15.96
N PHE A 438 -11.22 25.31 14.83
CA PHE A 438 -12.34 24.58 14.26
C PHE A 438 -12.01 23.09 14.03
N SER A 439 -10.83 22.81 13.46
CA SER A 439 -10.38 21.44 13.18
C SER A 439 -10.10 20.67 14.48
N LEU A 440 -9.49 21.30 15.51
CA LEU A 440 -9.27 20.67 16.82
C LEU A 440 -10.57 20.27 17.51
N LEU A 441 -11.59 21.13 17.43
CA LEU A 441 -12.91 20.83 18.00
C LEU A 441 -13.58 19.66 17.29
N LYS A 442 -13.47 19.59 15.95
CA LYS A 442 -13.97 18.46 15.17
C LYS A 442 -13.19 17.16 15.40
N ALA A 443 -11.88 17.26 15.68
CA ALA A 443 -11.06 16.11 16.07
C ALA A 443 -11.39 15.57 17.47
N GLY A 444 -12.11 16.33 18.30
CA GLY A 444 -12.42 15.97 19.68
C GLY A 444 -11.34 16.36 20.70
N GLU A 445 -10.31 17.09 20.29
CA GLU A 445 -9.25 17.64 21.16
C GLU A 445 -9.71 18.94 21.85
N TYR A 446 -10.77 18.85 22.66
CA TYR A 446 -11.41 20.03 23.27
C TYR A 446 -10.49 20.82 24.21
N GLU A 447 -9.60 20.15 24.96
CA GLU A 447 -8.69 20.84 25.88
C GLU A 447 -7.68 21.74 25.15
N ARG A 448 -7.13 21.23 24.04
CA ARG A 448 -6.16 21.95 23.21
C ARG A 448 -6.85 23.11 22.49
N GLY A 449 -8.01 22.86 21.91
CA GLY A 449 -8.85 23.89 21.30
C GLY A 449 -9.23 24.97 22.31
N HIS A 450 -9.67 24.60 23.51
CA HIS A 450 -10.03 25.54 24.58
C HIS A 450 -8.87 26.45 25.00
N LYS A 451 -7.67 25.89 25.19
CA LYS A 451 -6.47 26.69 25.50
C LYS A 451 -6.16 27.72 24.41
N LEU A 452 -6.23 27.32 23.13
CA LEU A 452 -6.01 28.22 22.00
C LEU A 452 -7.10 29.30 21.88
N ILE A 453 -8.36 28.94 22.17
CA ILE A 453 -9.44 29.92 22.18
C ILE A 453 -9.17 31.00 23.21
N LEU A 454 -8.81 30.59 24.43
CA LEU A 454 -8.57 31.55 25.51
C LEU A 454 -7.30 32.37 25.30
N SER A 455 -6.26 31.85 24.63
CA SER A 455 -4.99 32.54 24.48
C SER A 455 -4.93 33.47 23.26
N SER A 456 -5.55 33.09 22.13
CA SER A 456 -5.40 33.83 20.87
C SER A 456 -6.71 34.11 20.15
N LEU A 457 -7.62 33.14 19.99
CA LEU A 457 -8.80 33.32 19.15
C LEU A 457 -9.81 34.31 19.75
N ALA A 458 -10.16 34.17 21.03
CA ALA A 458 -11.16 35.02 21.67
C ALA A 458 -10.70 36.49 21.73
N PRO A 459 -9.44 36.81 22.12
CA PRO A 459 -8.93 38.17 22.05
C PRO A 459 -8.99 38.78 20.64
N VAL A 460 -8.55 38.04 19.63
CA VAL A 460 -8.53 38.55 18.24
C VAL A 460 -9.96 38.78 17.73
N SER A 461 -10.87 37.84 17.98
CA SER A 461 -12.26 37.93 17.52
C SER A 461 -13.02 39.09 18.18
N ILE A 462 -12.80 39.34 19.47
CA ILE A 462 -13.45 40.44 20.19
C ILE A 462 -12.93 41.80 19.71
N LEU A 463 -11.62 41.90 19.45
CA LEU A 463 -11.02 43.12 18.89
C LEU A 463 -11.49 43.40 17.45
N GLN A 464 -11.67 42.35 16.64
CA GLN A 464 -12.20 42.47 15.28
C GLN A 464 -13.72 42.69 15.25
N GLY A 465 -14.43 42.39 16.35
CA GLY A 465 -15.89 42.49 16.43
C GLY A 465 -16.64 41.28 15.89
N ASP A 466 -15.94 40.21 15.51
CA ASP A 466 -16.53 38.97 14.97
C ASP A 466 -17.06 38.07 16.09
N LEU A 467 -18.15 38.49 16.73
CA LEU A 467 -18.77 37.78 17.85
C LEU A 467 -19.49 36.49 17.43
N SER A 468 -19.97 36.43 16.18
CA SER A 468 -20.71 35.28 15.63
C SER A 468 -19.83 34.04 15.44
N THR A 469 -18.62 34.21 14.94
CA THR A 469 -17.66 33.12 14.70
C THR A 469 -17.16 32.54 16.02
N LEU A 470 -16.90 33.39 17.02
CA LEU A 470 -16.51 32.99 18.36
C LEU A 470 -17.64 32.22 19.07
N ASN A 471 -18.89 32.68 18.96
CA ASN A 471 -20.04 31.98 19.54
C ASN A 471 -20.23 30.59 18.92
N ARG A 472 -20.06 30.48 17.60
CA ARG A 472 -20.10 29.20 16.88
C ARG A 472 -19.05 28.21 17.39
N VAL A 473 -17.80 28.65 17.52
CA VAL A 473 -16.68 27.81 17.98
C VAL A 473 -16.87 27.41 19.45
N LEU A 474 -17.29 28.34 20.31
CA LEU A 474 -17.58 28.03 21.72
C LEU A 474 -18.78 27.09 21.88
N GLY A 475 -19.78 27.16 21.00
CA GLY A 475 -20.93 26.27 20.97
C GLY A 475 -20.59 24.82 20.59
N MET A 476 -19.50 24.59 19.87
CA MET A 476 -19.05 23.24 19.48
C MET A 476 -18.31 22.48 20.61
N ILE A 477 -17.99 23.15 21.72
CA ILE A 477 -17.20 22.54 22.80
C ILE A 477 -18.09 21.74 23.74
N ASN A 478 -17.70 20.49 23.98
CA ASN A 478 -18.29 19.67 25.05
C ASN A 478 -17.77 20.11 26.42
N GLN A 479 -18.59 20.85 27.16
CA GLN A 479 -18.26 21.47 28.45
C GLN A 479 -17.73 20.47 29.49
N ASN A 480 -18.22 19.23 29.48
CA ASN A 480 -17.85 18.19 30.44
C ASN A 480 -16.44 17.62 30.23
N LYS A 481 -15.84 17.82 29.06
CA LYS A 481 -14.52 17.28 28.70
C LYS A 481 -13.40 18.33 28.86
N VAL A 482 -13.70 19.51 29.38
CA VAL A 482 -12.76 20.63 29.47
C VAL A 482 -12.52 21.02 30.91
N GLN A 483 -11.27 20.92 31.35
CA GLN A 483 -10.84 21.40 32.66
C GLN A 483 -10.89 22.93 32.71
N GLY A 484 -11.54 23.50 33.74
CA GLY A 484 -11.57 24.95 33.95
C GLY A 484 -12.52 25.72 33.03
N TRP A 485 -13.51 25.08 32.41
CA TRP A 485 -14.51 25.73 31.55
C TRP A 485 -15.18 26.94 32.21
N ALA A 486 -15.57 26.79 33.48
CA ALA A 486 -16.24 27.82 34.28
C ALA A 486 -15.43 29.11 34.44
N ASN A 487 -14.09 28.99 34.48
CA ASN A 487 -13.18 30.11 34.71
C ASN A 487 -12.64 30.71 33.41
N GLY A 488 -13.08 30.21 32.25
CA GLY A 488 -12.58 30.63 30.94
C GLY A 488 -13.70 30.75 29.91
N GLY A 489 -14.02 29.63 29.26
CA GLY A 489 -14.93 29.60 28.10
C GLY A 489 -16.35 30.05 28.46
N ALA A 490 -16.80 29.76 29.69
CA ALA A 490 -18.09 30.20 30.19
C ALA A 490 -18.21 31.73 30.29
N ILE A 491 -17.14 32.43 30.66
CA ILE A 491 -17.15 33.90 30.78
C ILE A 491 -17.31 34.54 29.40
N TYR A 492 -16.63 34.00 28.38
CA TYR A 492 -16.80 34.43 26.99
C TYR A 492 -18.21 34.12 26.45
N GLN A 493 -18.79 32.96 26.79
CA GLN A 493 -20.18 32.65 26.42
C GLN A 493 -21.20 33.57 27.12
N GLU A 494 -21.03 33.83 28.42
CA GLU A 494 -21.87 34.79 29.17
C GLU A 494 -21.79 36.19 28.53
N TYR A 495 -20.59 36.61 28.12
CA TYR A 495 -20.38 37.91 27.44
C TYR A 495 -21.08 37.96 26.09
N LEU A 496 -20.90 36.92 25.27
CA LEU A 496 -21.53 36.85 23.94
C LEU A 496 -23.05 36.84 24.03
N LYS A 497 -23.63 36.13 25.01
CA LYS A 497 -25.07 36.15 25.28
C LYS A 497 -25.55 37.55 25.65
N CYS A 498 -24.84 38.24 26.55
CA CYS A 498 -25.19 39.61 26.94
C CYS A 498 -25.16 40.57 25.74
N CYS A 499 -24.16 40.44 24.85
CA CYS A 499 -24.07 41.23 23.64
C CYS A 499 -25.18 40.89 22.64
N SER A 500 -25.47 39.61 22.39
CA SER A 500 -26.54 39.20 21.46
C SER A 500 -27.92 39.60 21.96
N ASP A 501 -28.17 39.46 23.26
CA ASP A 501 -29.43 39.83 23.89
C ASP A 501 -29.64 41.36 23.86
N PHE A 502 -28.56 42.14 23.92
CA PHE A 502 -28.63 43.59 23.75
C PHE A 502 -28.83 43.99 22.29
N GLU A 503 -28.06 43.46 21.34
CA GLU A 503 -28.20 43.77 19.90
C GLU A 503 -29.58 43.37 19.35
N GLY A 504 -30.11 42.22 19.79
CA GLY A 504 -31.47 41.79 19.47
C GLY A 504 -32.54 42.73 20.06
N ARG A 505 -32.25 43.42 21.17
CA ARG A 505 -33.13 44.41 21.82
C ARG A 505 -32.96 45.82 21.25
N ASP A 506 -31.76 46.19 20.79
CA ASP A 506 -31.47 47.42 20.04
C ASP A 506 -32.12 47.41 18.65
N GLY A 507 -32.36 46.23 18.07
CA GLY A 507 -33.20 46.08 16.87
C GLY A 507 -34.63 46.64 17.04
N TYR A 508 -35.14 46.72 18.27
CA TYR A 508 -36.42 47.36 18.60
C TYR A 508 -36.30 48.88 18.82
N LEU A 509 -35.06 49.40 18.87
CA LEU A 509 -34.71 50.79 19.13
C LEU A 509 -33.80 51.32 18.01
N LEU A 510 -34.37 51.49 16.81
CA LEU A 510 -33.71 52.23 15.73
C LEU A 510 -33.45 53.69 16.17
N MET A 511 -32.29 53.94 16.77
CA MET A 511 -31.74 55.28 16.98
C MET A 511 -31.23 55.83 15.64
N ARG A 512 -32.16 56.27 14.78
CA ARG A 512 -31.86 57.20 13.68
C ARG A 512 -32.48 58.56 13.98
N GLY A 513 -31.67 59.46 14.55
CA GLY A 513 -31.93 60.89 14.63
C GLY A 513 -33.16 61.29 15.46
N ASN A 514 -32.95 61.56 16.76
CA ASN A 514 -33.82 62.35 17.65
C ASN A 514 -35.35 62.07 17.66
N LYS A 515 -35.83 60.93 17.15
CA LYS A 515 -37.20 60.45 17.36
C LYS A 515 -37.19 58.94 17.57
N VAL A 516 -37.55 58.52 18.78
CA VAL A 516 -37.81 57.12 19.14
C VAL A 516 -39.15 56.74 18.50
N SER A 517 -39.15 55.75 17.61
CA SER A 517 -40.36 55.11 17.09
C SER A 517 -40.39 53.67 17.58
N TYR A 518 -41.35 53.35 18.45
CA TYR A 518 -41.56 52.01 18.97
C TYR A 518 -42.12 51.11 17.86
N ALA A 519 -41.36 50.11 17.43
CA ALA A 519 -41.93 48.97 16.75
C ALA A 519 -42.40 47.99 17.83
N ASN A 520 -43.72 47.84 17.95
CA ASN A 520 -44.48 46.87 18.75
C ASN A 520 -43.62 45.79 19.46
N ASP A 521 -43.33 46.03 20.74
CA ASP A 521 -43.72 45.20 21.88
C ASP A 521 -42.91 45.66 23.11
N LEU A 522 -43.60 45.88 24.23
CA LEU A 522 -43.02 46.28 25.51
C LEU A 522 -41.86 45.34 25.87
N VAL A 523 -40.62 45.82 25.84
CA VAL A 523 -39.50 45.10 26.44
C VAL A 523 -39.85 44.91 27.92
N PRO A 524 -40.03 43.68 28.43
CA PRO A 524 -40.48 43.48 29.80
C PRO A 524 -39.44 44.03 30.78
N GLN A 525 -39.85 44.93 31.69
CA GLN A 525 -38.96 45.54 32.68
C GLN A 525 -38.17 44.51 33.52
N LYS A 526 -38.76 43.32 33.72
CA LYS A 526 -38.10 42.19 34.38
C LYS A 526 -36.87 41.71 33.60
N ASP A 527 -36.96 41.68 32.29
CA ASP A 527 -35.90 41.15 31.41
C ASP A 527 -34.73 42.13 31.25
N THR A 528 -34.98 43.44 31.41
CA THR A 528 -33.92 44.47 31.48
C THR A 528 -33.21 44.45 32.83
N GLN A 529 -33.92 44.19 33.94
CA GLN A 529 -33.32 44.06 35.27
C GLN A 529 -32.47 42.78 35.40
N ILE A 530 -32.93 41.67 34.82
CA ILE A 530 -32.18 40.42 34.74
C ILE A 530 -30.87 40.64 33.98
N LEU A 531 -30.93 41.24 32.79
CA LEU A 531 -29.74 41.49 31.97
C LEU A 531 -28.77 42.49 32.66
N GLN A 532 -29.28 43.49 33.37
CA GLN A 532 -28.47 44.38 34.19
C GLN A 532 -27.72 43.63 35.31
N SER A 533 -28.39 42.66 35.96
CA SER A 533 -27.77 41.83 37.00
C SER A 533 -26.70 40.89 36.44
N GLU A 534 -26.92 40.35 35.24
CA GLU A 534 -26.00 39.46 34.54
C GLU A 534 -24.73 40.20 34.10
N VAL A 535 -24.86 41.39 33.50
CA VAL A 535 -23.69 42.21 33.10
C VAL A 535 -22.88 42.65 34.33
N GLN A 536 -23.54 42.95 35.47
CA GLN A 536 -22.84 43.25 36.73
C GLN A 536 -22.11 42.03 37.30
N ALA A 537 -22.70 40.83 37.19
CA ALA A 537 -22.03 39.59 37.59
C ALA A 537 -20.83 39.29 36.69
N LEU A 538 -20.95 39.57 35.39
CA LEU A 538 -19.90 39.38 34.41
C LEU A 538 -18.68 40.28 34.66
N LEU A 539 -18.91 41.57 34.96
CA LEU A 539 -17.84 42.50 35.35
C LEU A 539 -17.03 42.02 36.56
N LYS A 540 -17.68 41.33 37.51
CA LYS A 540 -16.98 40.74 38.67
C LYS A 540 -16.16 39.49 38.31
N LYS A 541 -16.54 38.77 37.26
CA LYS A 541 -15.88 37.53 36.79
C LYS A 541 -14.76 37.79 35.78
N LEU A 542 -14.79 38.88 35.01
CA LEU A 542 -13.76 39.20 34.00
C LEU A 542 -12.31 39.17 34.51
N PRO A 543 -11.99 39.66 35.74
CA PRO A 543 -10.62 39.57 36.27
C PRO A 543 -10.12 38.14 36.47
N LEU A 544 -11.03 37.16 36.60
CA LEU A 544 -10.67 35.75 36.76
C LEU A 544 -10.04 35.15 35.49
N LEU A 545 -10.31 35.73 34.31
CA LEU A 545 -9.67 35.35 33.05
C LEU A 545 -8.16 35.62 33.05
N LEU A 546 -7.72 36.65 33.78
CA LEU A 546 -6.31 37.04 33.88
C LEU A 546 -5.55 36.22 34.93
N ALA A 547 -6.24 35.68 35.94
CA ALA A 547 -5.63 34.99 37.07
C ALA A 547 -5.17 33.55 36.75
N HIS A 548 -5.74 32.92 35.72
CA HIS A 548 -5.49 31.51 35.40
C HIS A 548 -4.55 31.26 34.21
N GLN A 549 -4.14 32.30 33.48
CA GLN A 549 -3.15 32.18 32.40
C GLN A 549 -1.79 32.69 32.86
N SER A 550 -0.74 31.90 32.61
CA SER A 550 0.64 32.27 32.88
C SER A 550 1.00 33.53 32.08
N THR A 551 1.02 34.67 32.78
CA THR A 551 1.86 35.87 32.59
C THR A 551 2.13 36.32 31.14
N ASP A 552 1.60 37.50 30.82
CA ASP A 552 2.02 38.43 29.75
C ASP A 552 1.59 38.15 28.30
N SER A 553 0.30 37.85 28.05
CA SER A 553 -0.29 38.10 26.72
C SER A 553 -0.92 39.52 26.67
N PRO A 554 -0.31 40.49 25.96
CA PRO A 554 -0.86 41.84 25.87
C PRO A 554 -2.24 41.86 25.19
N SER A 555 -2.49 40.94 24.25
CA SER A 555 -3.77 40.79 23.56
C SER A 555 -4.93 40.45 24.51
N LEU A 556 -4.69 39.61 25.51
CA LEU A 556 -5.70 39.22 26.49
C LEU A 556 -6.03 40.39 27.43
N GLN A 557 -5.02 41.15 27.87
CA GLN A 557 -5.24 42.33 28.70
C GLN A 557 -6.06 43.39 27.95
N VAL A 558 -5.73 43.66 26.68
CA VAL A 558 -6.50 44.57 25.84
C VAL A 558 -7.92 44.06 25.63
N CYS A 559 -8.10 42.76 25.37
CA CYS A 559 -9.42 42.14 25.23
C CYS A 559 -10.28 42.31 26.51
N VAL A 560 -9.72 42.02 27.69
CA VAL A 560 -10.46 42.17 28.95
C VAL A 560 -10.83 43.63 29.20
N SER A 561 -9.94 44.57 28.86
CA SER A 561 -10.24 46.00 28.96
C SER A 561 -11.35 46.45 27.99
N GLU A 562 -11.35 45.94 26.76
CA GLU A 562 -12.37 46.21 25.75
C GLU A 562 -13.72 45.60 26.14
N MET A 563 -13.73 44.35 26.62
CA MET A 563 -14.94 43.70 27.15
C MET A 563 -15.49 44.48 28.35
N ALA A 564 -14.64 44.92 29.28
CA ALA A 564 -15.06 45.72 30.42
C ALA A 564 -15.63 47.07 29.97
N SER A 565 -14.98 47.74 29.01
CA SER A 565 -15.45 48.99 28.41
C SER A 565 -16.85 48.80 27.81
N ARG A 566 -17.03 47.82 26.93
CA ARG A 566 -18.32 47.48 26.31
C ARG A 566 -19.38 47.10 27.35
N CYS A 567 -19.04 46.34 28.38
CA CYS A 567 -19.98 46.03 29.46
C CYS A 567 -20.40 47.29 30.25
N THR A 568 -19.48 48.24 30.47
CA THR A 568 -19.82 49.49 31.16
C THR A 568 -20.65 50.44 30.30
N THR A 569 -20.43 50.49 28.98
CA THR A 569 -21.31 51.23 28.06
C THR A 569 -22.69 50.59 28.01
N LEU A 570 -22.77 49.26 27.88
CA LEU A 570 -24.04 48.53 27.94
C LEU A 570 -24.80 48.78 29.24
N LEU A 571 -24.12 48.80 30.40
CA LEU A 571 -24.76 49.14 31.68
C LEU A 571 -25.24 50.58 31.76
N ARG A 572 -24.55 51.53 31.14
CA ARG A 572 -25.00 52.93 31.07
C ARG A 572 -26.24 53.03 30.20
N ASP A 573 -26.20 52.44 29.02
CA ASP A 573 -27.27 52.53 28.03
C ASP A 573 -28.52 51.78 28.54
N LEU A 574 -28.36 50.64 29.22
CA LEU A 574 -29.46 49.95 29.93
C LEU A 574 -30.05 50.79 31.08
N LYS A 575 -29.24 51.53 31.84
CA LYS A 575 -29.75 52.44 32.88
C LYS A 575 -30.53 53.60 32.26
N GLU A 576 -30.08 54.15 31.15
CA GLU A 576 -30.82 55.18 30.41
C GLU A 576 -32.15 54.64 29.88
N LEU A 577 -32.16 53.43 29.32
CA LEU A 577 -33.38 52.75 28.88
C LEU A 577 -34.36 52.51 30.03
N VAL A 578 -33.88 52.05 31.19
CA VAL A 578 -34.71 51.88 32.38
C VAL A 578 -35.27 53.23 32.87
N CYS A 579 -34.48 54.30 32.85
CA CYS A 579 -34.95 55.65 33.19
C CYS A 579 -36.01 56.16 32.20
N ILE A 580 -35.86 55.89 30.90
CA ILE A 580 -36.83 56.24 29.86
C ILE A 580 -38.13 55.44 30.05
N LEU A 581 -38.04 54.14 30.31
CA LEU A 581 -39.18 53.27 30.60
C LEU A 581 -39.90 53.63 31.91
N LEU A 582 -39.21 54.25 32.88
CA LEU A 582 -39.79 54.75 34.13
C LEU A 582 -40.38 56.16 34.02
N SER A 583 -40.05 56.92 32.97
CA SER A 583 -40.51 58.30 32.77
C SER A 583 -41.68 58.43 31.79
N TYR A 584 -42.08 57.34 31.12
CA TYR A 584 -43.35 57.23 30.42
C TYR A 584 -44.35 56.44 31.30
N PRO A 585 -45.47 57.05 31.74
CA PRO A 585 -46.51 56.38 32.52
C PRO A 585 -47.31 55.36 31.70
#